data_AF-A0A4R4KU26-F1
#
_entry.id   AF-A0A4R4KU26-F1
#
_cell.length_a   1.000
_cell.length_b   1.000
_cell.length_c   1.000
_cell.angle_alpha   90.00
_cell.angle_beta   90.00
_cell.angle_gamma   90.00
#
_symmetry.space_group_name_H-M   'P 1'
#
loop_
_entity.id
_entity.type
_entity.pdbx_description
1 polymer ?
#
loop_
_entity_poly.entity_id
_entity_poly.type
_entity_poly.pdbx_seq_one_letter_code
_entity_poly.pdbx_strand_id
1 'polypeptide(L)'
;MTTDETSAATTRRQIIRSGVVAGVGVGAAAVVASPASAAAGDPVIMGAVNNDAGTAETVLVGGSSASPTLALNPPAGRPALQIMPVFDQDVPTDLPTGSLAYTHEGDLVIGGKAGTKQYVSTSRWANRTVAIQPKRILDTRAVPSSTIYDQYIAAGRSSVDSTGRLRANSFIHLSLSNLSVASTGRAVGVYVNLTVAGTVSAGVLSAYPASISGRPSTSSLNWWGPNQILSNLAEVQLRALDGRHYCFTIWVNAATSVIVDVSGLILSNPDTY
;
A
#
# COMPACT_ATOMS: atom_id res chain seq x y z
N MET A 1 1.70 4.96 54.90
CA MET A 1 0.54 4.28 54.31
C MET A 1 0.77 4.33 52.80
N THR A 2 1.47 3.32 52.29
CA THR A 2 1.88 3.20 50.89
C THR A 2 0.94 2.23 50.22
N THR A 3 0.17 2.71 49.24
CA THR A 3 -0.64 1.87 48.38
C THR A 3 0.02 1.89 47.01
N ASP A 4 0.82 0.86 46.74
CA ASP A 4 1.38 0.60 45.41
C ASP A 4 0.23 0.21 44.47
N GLU A 5 -0.03 1.02 43.45
CA GLU A 5 -0.84 0.62 42.31
C GLU A 5 -0.09 -0.47 41.55
N THR A 6 -0.57 -1.70 41.69
CA THR A 6 -0.07 -2.84 40.92
C THR A 6 -0.57 -2.69 39.49
N SER A 7 0.26 -2.14 38.59
CA SER A 7 0.01 -2.22 37.15
C SER A 7 -0.13 -3.68 36.76
N ALA A 8 -1.29 -4.07 36.23
CA ALA A 8 -1.53 -5.43 35.77
C ALA A 8 -0.51 -5.76 34.66
N ALA A 9 0.50 -6.57 34.99
CA ALA A 9 1.51 -6.99 34.04
C ALA A 9 0.86 -7.88 32.98
N THR A 10 0.62 -7.32 31.80
CA THR A 10 0.18 -8.06 30.61
C THR A 10 1.27 -9.04 30.23
N THR A 11 1.12 -10.30 30.67
CA THR A 11 2.09 -11.38 30.43
C THR A 11 1.97 -11.87 28.98
N ARG A 12 3.09 -12.34 28.40
CA ARG A 12 3.27 -12.90 27.03
C ARG A 12 2.28 -14.02 26.61
N ARG A 13 1.35 -14.41 27.49
CA ARG A 13 0.60 -15.67 27.49
C ARG A 13 -0.66 -15.69 26.62
N GLN A 14 -1.07 -14.59 26.00
CA GLN A 14 -2.43 -14.51 25.42
C GLN A 14 -2.58 -14.95 23.96
N ILE A 15 -1.50 -15.13 23.17
CA ILE A 15 -1.65 -15.20 21.69
C ILE A 15 -1.06 -16.46 21.03
N ILE A 16 -0.93 -17.57 21.76
CA ILE A 16 -0.70 -18.87 21.10
C ILE A 16 -1.71 -19.88 21.66
N ARG A 17 -2.84 -20.05 20.96
CA ARG A 17 -3.83 -21.10 21.23
C ARG A 17 -3.84 -22.10 20.09
N SER A 18 -3.32 -23.30 20.31
CA SER A 18 -3.44 -24.44 19.39
C SER A 18 -4.60 -25.33 19.83
N GLY A 19 -5.56 -25.56 18.94
CA GLY A 19 -6.69 -26.46 19.20
C GLY A 19 -6.51 -27.81 18.50
N VAL A 20 -6.68 -28.91 19.24
CA VAL A 20 -6.91 -30.25 18.68
C VAL A 20 -8.42 -30.49 18.68
N VAL A 21 -9.02 -30.72 17.51
CA VAL A 21 -10.42 -31.14 17.39
C VAL A 21 -10.46 -32.66 17.31
N ALA A 22 -10.83 -33.31 18.41
CA ALA A 22 -11.39 -34.66 18.38
C ALA A 22 -12.91 -34.52 18.34
N GLY A 23 -13.56 -35.06 17.29
CA GLY A 23 -15.01 -35.01 17.15
C GLY A 23 -15.72 -35.82 18.24
N VAL A 24 -16.91 -35.39 18.68
CA VAL A 24 -18.26 -35.79 18.24
C VAL A 24 -19.25 -35.12 19.22
N GLY A 25 -20.32 -34.50 18.72
CA GLY A 25 -21.53 -34.26 19.52
C GLY A 25 -21.94 -32.80 19.72
N VAL A 26 -23.18 -32.53 19.31
CA VAL A 26 -24.03 -31.34 19.47
C VAL A 26 -23.84 -30.60 20.81
N GLY A 27 -23.45 -29.32 20.73
CA GLY A 27 -23.38 -28.39 21.86
C GLY A 27 -22.11 -27.53 21.82
N ALA A 28 -22.21 -26.29 21.37
CA ALA A 28 -21.07 -25.37 21.29
C ALA A 28 -20.64 -24.91 22.70
N ALA A 29 -19.91 -25.76 23.42
CA ALA A 29 -19.05 -25.33 24.50
C ALA A 29 -17.75 -24.79 23.89
N ALA A 30 -17.39 -23.54 24.20
CA ALA A 30 -16.09 -23.00 23.87
C ALA A 30 -15.03 -23.87 24.57
N VAL A 31 -14.39 -24.78 23.83
CA VAL A 31 -13.22 -25.52 24.30
C VAL A 31 -12.12 -24.51 24.50
N VAL A 32 -11.89 -24.11 25.75
CA VAL A 32 -10.71 -23.35 26.16
C VAL A 32 -9.53 -24.30 26.00
N ALA A 33 -8.90 -24.27 24.83
CA ALA A 33 -7.67 -25.02 24.59
C ALA A 33 -6.57 -24.47 25.52
N SER A 34 -6.07 -25.30 26.43
CA SER A 34 -4.87 -25.03 27.21
C SER A 34 -3.68 -24.88 26.27
N PRO A 35 -2.75 -23.93 26.50
CA PRO A 35 -1.53 -23.83 25.72
C PRO A 35 -0.75 -25.15 25.73
N ALA A 36 -0.21 -25.57 24.58
CA ALA A 36 0.79 -26.63 24.54
C ALA A 36 2.13 -26.08 25.08
N SER A 37 2.73 -26.74 26.07
CA SER A 37 4.03 -26.41 26.67
C SER A 37 4.95 -27.64 26.75
N ALA A 38 6.16 -27.55 27.28
CA ALA A 38 6.99 -28.72 27.62
C ALA A 38 7.90 -28.35 28.79
N ALA A 39 8.36 -29.33 29.56
CA ALA A 39 9.32 -29.06 30.64
C ALA A 39 10.58 -28.37 30.07
N ALA A 40 11.27 -27.58 30.90
CA ALA A 40 12.46 -26.86 30.45
C ALA A 40 13.53 -27.86 29.94
N GLY A 41 13.87 -27.76 28.66
CA GLY A 41 14.81 -28.66 27.99
C GLY A 41 14.17 -29.83 27.23
N ASP A 42 12.89 -30.12 27.43
CA ASP A 42 12.17 -31.17 26.70
C ASP A 42 11.62 -30.64 25.36
N PRO A 43 11.52 -31.51 24.33
CA PRO A 43 10.99 -31.10 23.03
C PRO A 43 9.48 -30.82 23.12
N VAL A 44 9.05 -29.69 22.55
CA VAL A 44 7.62 -29.37 22.38
C VAL A 44 7.11 -30.12 21.14
N ILE A 45 6.31 -31.17 21.35
CA ILE A 45 5.77 -32.03 20.28
C ILE A 45 4.26 -31.79 20.13
N MET A 46 3.82 -31.36 18.96
CA MET A 46 2.40 -31.15 18.68
C MET A 46 1.59 -32.46 18.82
N GLY A 47 0.57 -32.48 19.70
CA GLY A 47 -0.30 -33.64 19.94
C GLY A 47 0.11 -34.55 21.10
N ALA A 48 1.21 -34.28 21.79
CA ALA A 48 1.58 -35.00 23.01
C ALA A 48 0.73 -34.56 24.22
N VAL A 49 0.32 -35.53 25.05
CA VAL A 49 -0.50 -35.30 26.27
C VAL A 49 0.28 -34.68 27.43
N ASN A 50 1.61 -34.75 27.42
CA ASN A 50 2.48 -34.35 28.54
C ASN A 50 3.19 -33.02 28.29
N ASN A 51 2.55 -32.16 27.52
CA ASN A 51 3.05 -30.84 27.17
C ASN A 51 2.73 -29.80 28.27
N ASP A 52 2.99 -30.10 29.55
CA ASP A 52 2.64 -29.26 30.70
C ASP A 52 3.87 -28.96 31.60
N ALA A 53 4.33 -27.70 31.60
CA ALA A 53 5.38 -27.19 32.48
C ALA A 53 4.84 -26.41 33.70
N GLY A 54 3.52 -26.38 33.90
CA GLY A 54 2.86 -25.59 34.94
C GLY A 54 3.13 -24.08 34.80
N THR A 55 3.75 -23.49 35.81
CA THR A 55 4.10 -22.05 35.83
C THR A 55 5.50 -21.76 35.31
N ALA A 56 6.30 -22.79 35.02
CA ALA A 56 7.67 -22.61 34.54
C ALA A 56 7.70 -22.11 33.08
N GLU A 57 8.72 -21.32 32.73
CA GLU A 57 8.98 -20.93 31.35
C GLU A 57 9.47 -22.14 30.56
N THR A 58 8.78 -22.48 29.47
CA THR A 58 9.28 -23.45 28.49
C THR A 58 10.38 -22.76 27.68
N VAL A 59 11.63 -23.12 27.95
CA VAL A 59 12.79 -22.63 27.19
C VAL A 59 13.22 -23.72 26.21
N LEU A 60 13.23 -23.38 24.92
CA LEU A 60 13.80 -24.23 23.88
C LEU A 60 15.32 -23.99 23.84
N VAL A 61 16.11 -24.93 24.36
CA VAL A 61 17.57 -24.82 24.43
C VAL A 61 18.22 -25.92 23.59
N GLY A 62 19.03 -25.54 22.60
CA GLY A 62 19.76 -26.48 21.75
C GLY A 62 18.90 -27.23 20.73
N GLY A 63 19.38 -28.40 20.29
CA GLY A 63 18.73 -29.29 19.32
C GLY A 63 19.64 -29.65 18.13
N SER A 64 19.34 -30.77 17.47
CA SER A 64 19.94 -31.15 16.18
C SER A 64 18.85 -31.51 15.18
N SER A 65 19.18 -31.67 13.90
CA SER A 65 18.22 -32.17 12.91
C SER A 65 17.69 -33.57 13.26
N ALA A 66 18.46 -34.37 14.01
CA ALA A 66 18.05 -35.69 14.50
C ALA A 66 17.28 -35.64 15.84
N SER A 67 17.34 -34.52 16.56
CA SER A 67 16.67 -34.32 17.84
C SER A 67 16.29 -32.84 18.02
N PRO A 68 15.26 -32.36 17.28
CA PRO A 68 14.85 -30.97 17.33
C PRO A 68 14.14 -30.67 18.65
N THR A 69 14.37 -29.47 19.19
CA THR A 69 13.68 -28.96 20.39
C THR A 69 12.26 -28.45 20.10
N LEU A 70 11.98 -28.11 18.84
CA LEU A 70 10.64 -27.87 18.32
C LEU A 70 10.44 -28.65 17.02
N ALA A 71 9.50 -29.59 17.02
CA ALA A 71 9.12 -30.34 15.84
C ALA A 71 7.65 -30.08 15.50
N LEU A 72 7.41 -29.46 14.33
CA LEU A 72 6.09 -29.25 13.78
C LEU A 72 5.83 -30.29 12.69
N ASN A 73 5.14 -31.38 13.04
CA ASN A 73 4.87 -32.48 12.11
C ASN A 73 3.36 -32.59 11.82
N PRO A 74 2.80 -31.73 10.96
CA PRO A 74 1.38 -31.78 10.64
C PRO A 74 1.06 -33.01 9.77
N PRO A 75 -0.17 -33.54 9.83
CA PRO A 75 -0.65 -34.49 8.84
C PRO A 75 -0.50 -33.94 7.41
N ALA A 76 -0.32 -34.84 6.44
CA ALA A 76 -0.20 -34.48 5.05
C ALA A 76 -1.35 -33.55 4.60
N GLY A 77 -1.00 -32.42 3.97
CA GLY A 77 -1.95 -31.41 3.50
C GLY A 77 -2.37 -30.35 4.54
N ARG A 78 -1.77 -30.31 5.73
CA ARG A 78 -2.03 -29.26 6.74
C ARG A 78 -0.81 -28.37 7.01
N PRO A 79 -1.02 -27.08 7.35
CA PRO A 79 0.07 -26.18 7.71
C PRO A 79 0.73 -26.61 9.03
N ALA A 80 2.06 -26.50 9.08
CA ALA A 80 2.86 -26.87 10.26
C ALA A 80 2.63 -25.92 11.45
N LEU A 81 2.30 -24.66 11.18
CA LEU A 81 1.91 -23.66 12.16
C LEU A 81 0.77 -22.84 11.58
N GLN A 82 -0.32 -22.69 12.35
CA GLN A 82 -1.43 -21.83 11.99
C GLN A 82 -1.76 -20.94 13.18
N ILE A 83 -1.71 -19.63 12.97
CA ILE A 83 -2.14 -18.64 13.96
C ILE A 83 -3.65 -18.44 13.75
N MET A 84 -4.43 -18.66 14.79
CA MET A 84 -5.87 -18.43 14.73
C MET A 84 -6.18 -16.94 14.77
N PRO A 85 -7.14 -16.46 13.97
CA PRO A 85 -7.54 -15.07 14.02
C PRO A 85 -8.20 -14.73 15.37
N VAL A 86 -7.97 -13.51 15.85
CA VAL A 86 -8.63 -12.91 17.02
C VAL A 86 -9.36 -11.63 16.59
N PHE A 87 -10.41 -11.20 17.28
CA PHE A 87 -11.02 -9.91 16.97
C PHE A 87 -10.05 -8.80 17.37
N ASP A 88 -9.97 -7.73 16.57
CA ASP A 88 -8.99 -6.68 16.79
C ASP A 88 -9.11 -6.01 18.19
N GLN A 89 -10.35 -5.87 18.67
CA GLN A 89 -10.69 -5.34 20.00
C GLN A 89 -10.18 -6.21 21.16
N ASP A 90 -9.92 -7.50 20.90
CA ASP A 90 -9.44 -8.45 21.90
C ASP A 90 -7.91 -8.52 21.94
N VAL A 91 -7.22 -7.84 21.01
CA VAL A 91 -5.75 -7.71 21.05
C VAL A 91 -5.38 -6.60 22.03
N PRO A 92 -4.64 -6.88 23.12
CA PRO A 92 -4.29 -5.89 24.12
C PRO A 92 -3.51 -4.71 23.51
N THR A 93 -3.78 -3.50 24.01
CA THR A 93 -3.04 -2.28 23.64
C THR A 93 -1.57 -2.38 24.08
N ASP A 94 -1.34 -2.93 25.27
CA ASP A 94 -0.02 -3.28 25.78
C ASP A 94 0.33 -4.70 25.34
N LEU A 95 1.14 -4.78 24.29
CA LEU A 95 1.51 -6.02 23.63
C LEU A 95 3.04 -6.21 23.69
N PRO A 96 3.56 -7.10 24.57
CA PRO A 96 5.00 -7.26 24.78
C PRO A 96 5.78 -7.45 23.49
N THR A 97 6.97 -6.84 23.39
CA THR A 97 7.84 -6.93 22.22
C THR A 97 8.06 -8.39 21.79
N GLY A 98 7.82 -8.69 20.51
CA GLY A 98 7.95 -10.03 19.95
C GLY A 98 6.67 -10.88 19.98
N SER A 99 5.57 -10.35 20.53
CA SER A 99 4.26 -10.98 20.40
C SER A 99 3.75 -10.87 18.95
N LEU A 100 2.97 -11.84 18.51
CA LEU A 100 2.36 -11.89 17.18
C LEU A 100 0.86 -12.19 17.34
N ALA A 101 0.00 -11.44 16.65
CA ALA A 101 -1.44 -11.66 16.55
C ALA A 101 -1.86 -11.62 15.07
N TYR A 102 -2.89 -12.38 14.73
CA TYR A 102 -3.54 -12.32 13.42
C TYR A 102 -5.00 -11.96 13.66
N THR A 103 -5.54 -10.94 12.98
CA THR A 103 -6.93 -10.52 13.17
C THR A 103 -7.90 -11.25 12.23
N HIS A 104 -9.20 -11.23 12.53
CA HIS A 104 -10.22 -11.76 11.61
C HIS A 104 -10.27 -10.99 10.28
N GLU A 105 -9.83 -9.74 10.28
CA GLU A 105 -9.72 -8.85 9.12
C GLU A 105 -8.54 -9.20 8.21
N GLY A 106 -7.66 -10.10 8.68
CA GLY A 106 -6.47 -10.55 7.94
C GLY A 106 -5.21 -9.73 8.22
N ASP A 107 -5.21 -8.93 9.29
CA ASP A 107 -4.07 -8.08 9.64
C ASP A 107 -3.10 -8.84 10.54
N LEU A 108 -1.81 -8.67 10.27
CA LEU A 108 -0.77 -9.14 11.17
C LEU A 108 -0.43 -8.03 12.16
N VAL A 109 -0.56 -8.33 13.44
CA VAL A 109 -0.28 -7.41 14.56
C VAL A 109 0.94 -7.90 15.31
N ILE A 110 1.84 -7.00 15.67
CA ILE A 110 3.06 -7.29 16.40
C ILE A 110 3.14 -6.47 17.68
N GLY A 111 3.74 -7.05 18.72
CA GLY A 111 4.22 -6.29 19.86
C GLY A 111 5.45 -5.50 19.46
N GLY A 112 5.29 -4.20 19.23
CA GLY A 112 6.33 -3.29 18.77
C GLY A 112 7.30 -2.87 19.88
N LYS A 113 8.18 -1.91 19.57
CA LYS A 113 9.10 -1.32 20.55
C LYS A 113 8.30 -0.73 21.72
N ALA A 114 8.81 -0.92 22.94
CA ALA A 114 8.15 -0.57 24.21
C ALA A 114 6.87 -1.36 24.53
N GLY A 115 6.62 -2.49 23.86
CA GLY A 115 5.51 -3.38 24.23
C GLY A 115 4.14 -2.81 23.87
N THR A 116 4.01 -2.14 22.73
CA THR A 116 2.75 -1.58 22.25
C THR A 116 2.23 -2.33 21.02
N LYS A 117 0.91 -2.41 20.87
CA LYS A 117 0.24 -2.98 19.69
C LYS A 117 0.63 -2.19 18.42
N GLN A 118 1.10 -2.90 17.39
CA GLN A 118 1.45 -2.33 16.08
C GLN A 118 0.93 -3.21 14.95
N TYR A 119 0.53 -2.61 13.83
CA TYR A 119 0.07 -3.35 12.66
C TYR A 119 1.18 -3.45 11.62
N VAL A 120 1.39 -4.64 11.07
CA VAL A 120 2.24 -4.82 9.88
C VAL A 120 1.43 -4.32 8.69
N SER A 121 1.85 -3.18 8.16
CA SER A 121 1.28 -2.65 6.93
C SER A 121 1.50 -3.67 5.82
N THR A 122 0.40 -4.15 5.27
CA THR A 122 0.43 -4.98 4.07
C THR A 122 0.20 -4.10 2.85
N SER A 123 0.45 -4.62 1.66
CA SER A 123 0.05 -3.98 0.40
C SER A 123 -1.46 -3.68 0.31
N ARG A 124 -2.28 -4.15 1.27
CA ARG A 124 -3.73 -3.97 1.33
C ARG A 124 -4.16 -2.55 1.73
N TRP A 125 -3.30 -1.77 2.41
CA TRP A 125 -3.59 -0.37 2.80
C TRP A 125 -2.36 0.56 2.75
N ALA A 126 -1.27 0.11 2.13
CA ALA A 126 -0.03 0.89 1.96
C ALA A 126 -0.07 1.87 0.77
N ASN A 127 -1.24 2.37 0.36
CA ASN A 127 -1.28 3.49 -0.57
C ASN A 127 -1.00 4.79 0.20
N ARG A 128 0.18 5.37 0.02
CA ARG A 128 0.52 6.65 0.66
C ARG A 128 0.60 7.76 -0.37
N THR A 129 -0.03 8.87 -0.06
CA THR A 129 0.22 10.14 -0.75
C THR A 129 1.57 10.67 -0.30
N VAL A 130 2.48 10.83 -1.24
CA VAL A 130 3.80 11.42 -1.04
C VAL A 130 3.87 12.70 -1.85
N ALA A 131 4.03 13.82 -1.15
CA ALA A 131 4.39 15.07 -1.80
C ALA A 131 5.82 14.95 -2.36
N ILE A 132 6.05 15.45 -3.57
CA ILE A 132 7.38 15.53 -4.15
C ILE A 132 7.74 16.99 -4.41
N GLN A 133 9.03 17.30 -4.59
CA GLN A 133 9.42 18.60 -5.12
C GLN A 133 8.70 18.80 -6.48
N PRO A 134 7.95 19.89 -6.66
CA PRO A 134 7.19 20.09 -7.89
C PRO A 134 8.07 19.96 -9.12
N LYS A 135 7.69 19.06 -10.02
CA LYS A 135 8.45 18.76 -11.24
C LYS A 135 7.61 19.01 -12.47
N ARG A 136 8.05 19.96 -13.29
CA ARG A 136 7.48 20.16 -14.62
C ARG A 136 7.79 18.98 -15.53
N ILE A 137 6.75 18.31 -16.01
CA ILE A 137 6.87 17.20 -16.96
C ILE A 137 6.41 17.57 -18.37
N LEU A 138 5.70 18.69 -18.52
CA LEU A 138 5.30 19.23 -19.81
C LEU A 138 5.22 20.76 -19.78
N ASP A 139 5.75 21.39 -20.82
CA ASP A 139 5.39 22.74 -21.25
C ASP A 139 5.26 22.71 -22.78
N THR A 140 4.04 22.75 -23.30
CA THR A 140 3.85 22.65 -24.76
C THR A 140 4.46 23.82 -25.50
N ARG A 141 4.75 24.95 -24.85
CA ARG A 141 5.39 26.12 -25.49
C ARG A 141 6.82 25.83 -25.92
N ALA A 142 7.52 24.93 -25.21
CA ALA A 142 8.88 24.53 -25.54
C ALA A 142 8.93 23.28 -26.43
N VAL A 143 7.84 22.53 -26.56
CA VAL A 143 7.78 21.30 -27.36
C VAL A 143 8.24 21.51 -28.81
N PRO A 144 7.85 22.58 -29.54
CA PRO A 144 8.28 22.76 -30.94
C PRO A 144 9.78 22.98 -31.12
N SER A 145 10.46 23.52 -30.10
CA SER A 145 11.86 23.93 -30.17
C SER A 145 12.81 23.13 -29.27
N SER A 146 12.27 22.22 -28.46
CA SER A 146 13.03 21.46 -27.47
C SER A 146 12.51 20.03 -27.29
N THR A 147 13.42 19.14 -26.93
CA THR A 147 13.16 17.72 -26.61
C THR A 147 13.18 17.45 -25.10
N ILE A 148 13.32 18.49 -24.26
CA ILE A 148 13.45 18.33 -22.79
C ILE A 148 12.30 17.54 -22.14
N TYR A 149 11.11 17.59 -22.74
CA TYR A 149 9.90 16.88 -22.28
C TYR A 149 9.65 15.54 -22.97
N ASP A 150 10.46 15.14 -23.97
CA ASP A 150 10.22 13.90 -24.74
C ASP A 150 10.32 12.65 -23.87
N GLN A 151 11.16 12.70 -22.84
CA GLN A 151 11.24 11.65 -21.82
C GLN A 151 9.92 11.43 -21.06
N TYR A 152 9.04 12.43 -21.02
CA TYR A 152 7.74 12.36 -20.34
C TYR A 152 6.59 12.22 -21.33
N ILE A 153 6.78 12.47 -22.62
CA ILE A 153 5.74 12.29 -23.64
C ILE A 153 5.77 10.84 -24.13
N ALA A 154 4.72 10.07 -23.78
CA ALA A 154 4.51 8.73 -24.28
C ALA A 154 3.99 8.73 -25.72
N ALA A 155 3.10 9.65 -26.06
CA ALA A 155 2.54 9.82 -27.40
C ALA A 155 1.81 11.17 -27.53
N GLY A 156 1.48 11.57 -28.77
CA GLY A 156 0.77 12.82 -29.05
C GLY A 156 1.64 14.06 -29.17
N ARG A 157 2.97 13.94 -29.27
CA ARG A 157 3.89 15.07 -29.47
C ARG A 157 3.54 15.92 -30.69
N SER A 158 3.15 15.27 -31.81
CA SER A 158 2.75 15.92 -33.06
C SER A 158 1.45 16.71 -32.97
N SER A 159 0.69 16.54 -31.88
CA SER A 159 -0.52 17.31 -31.60
C SER A 159 -0.20 18.75 -31.17
N VAL A 160 1.05 19.06 -30.85
CA VAL A 160 1.49 20.43 -30.54
C VAL A 160 1.86 21.14 -31.85
N ASP A 161 1.27 22.31 -32.08
CA ASP A 161 1.57 23.14 -33.24
C ASP A 161 2.87 23.94 -33.07
N SER A 162 3.31 24.63 -34.14
CA SER A 162 4.55 25.41 -34.12
C SER A 162 4.53 26.60 -33.15
N THR A 163 3.36 27.01 -32.66
CA THR A 163 3.21 28.07 -31.65
C THR A 163 3.23 27.53 -30.22
N GLY A 164 3.37 26.21 -30.07
CA GLY A 164 3.42 25.55 -28.77
C GLY A 164 2.05 25.32 -28.15
N ARG A 165 0.98 25.38 -28.94
CA ARG A 165 -0.38 25.03 -28.49
C ARG A 165 -0.66 23.57 -28.83
N LEU A 166 -1.28 22.86 -27.90
CA LEU A 166 -1.95 21.61 -28.21
C LEU A 166 -3.16 21.93 -29.10
N ARG A 167 -3.27 21.24 -30.24
CA ARG A 167 -4.37 21.41 -31.20
C ARG A 167 -5.72 21.05 -30.57
N ALA A 168 -6.78 21.69 -31.05
CA ALA A 168 -8.15 21.37 -30.66
C ALA A 168 -8.46 19.87 -30.88
N ASN A 169 -9.27 19.30 -29.99
CA ASN A 169 -9.67 17.89 -29.98
C ASN A 169 -8.50 16.89 -30.00
N SER A 170 -7.33 17.29 -29.49
CA SER A 170 -6.13 16.46 -29.49
C SER A 170 -5.66 16.12 -28.08
N PHE A 171 -4.81 15.09 -27.97
CA PHE A 171 -4.27 14.60 -26.70
C PHE A 171 -2.74 14.58 -26.70
N ILE A 172 -2.21 14.50 -25.48
CA ILE A 172 -0.84 14.05 -25.18
C ILE A 172 -0.95 12.98 -24.10
N HIS A 173 -0.29 11.84 -24.33
CA HIS A 173 -0.06 10.85 -23.28
C HIS A 173 1.25 11.18 -22.58
N LEU A 174 1.20 11.31 -21.26
CA LEU A 174 2.35 11.58 -20.41
C LEU A 174 2.73 10.33 -19.63
N SER A 175 4.01 10.15 -19.35
CA SER A 175 4.58 9.06 -18.55
C SER A 175 5.49 9.62 -17.47
N LEU A 176 5.37 9.08 -16.27
CA LEU A 176 6.24 9.39 -15.14
C LEU A 176 7.37 8.36 -14.98
N SER A 177 7.61 7.50 -15.97
CA SER A 177 8.65 6.45 -15.88
C SER A 177 10.05 7.01 -15.61
N ASN A 178 10.33 8.23 -16.05
CA ASN A 178 11.60 8.93 -15.81
C ASN A 178 11.60 9.78 -14.52
N LEU A 179 10.60 9.63 -13.66
CA LEU A 179 10.63 10.11 -12.27
C LEU A 179 10.97 8.93 -11.35
N SER A 180 12.16 8.96 -10.75
CA SER A 180 12.66 7.87 -9.90
C SER A 180 11.65 7.48 -8.82
N VAL A 181 11.06 8.48 -8.13
CA VAL A 181 10.04 8.30 -7.09
C VAL A 181 8.86 7.45 -7.59
N ALA A 182 8.40 7.68 -8.82
CA ALA A 182 7.27 6.96 -9.39
C ALA A 182 7.60 5.49 -9.65
N SER A 183 8.80 5.22 -10.15
CA SER A 183 9.26 3.86 -10.43
C SER A 183 9.53 3.05 -9.16
N THR A 184 10.28 3.62 -8.22
CA THR A 184 10.67 2.94 -6.98
C THR A 184 9.46 2.71 -6.08
N GLY A 185 8.65 3.75 -5.86
CA GLY A 185 7.45 3.69 -5.04
C GLY A 185 6.25 2.98 -5.67
N ARG A 186 6.38 2.51 -6.92
CA ARG A 186 5.30 1.92 -7.73
C ARG A 186 4.06 2.80 -7.71
N ALA A 187 4.17 3.99 -8.30
CA ALA A 187 3.10 4.98 -8.30
C ALA A 187 1.83 4.43 -8.99
N VAL A 188 0.69 4.63 -8.35
CA VAL A 188 -0.64 4.24 -8.84
C VAL A 188 -1.53 5.45 -9.13
N GLY A 189 -1.17 6.62 -8.62
CA GLY A 189 -1.84 7.89 -8.87
C GLY A 189 -0.88 9.07 -8.82
N VAL A 190 -1.29 10.21 -9.36
CA VAL A 190 -0.51 11.45 -9.40
C VAL A 190 -1.39 12.66 -9.09
N TYR A 191 -0.85 13.59 -8.32
CA TYR A 191 -1.37 14.95 -8.18
C TYR A 191 -0.63 15.86 -9.16
N VAL A 192 -1.38 16.46 -10.10
CA VAL A 192 -0.84 17.35 -11.12
C VAL A 192 -1.50 18.73 -11.03
N ASN A 193 -0.68 19.77 -11.05
CA ASN A 193 -1.16 21.11 -11.34
C ASN A 193 -1.21 21.28 -12.86
N LEU A 194 -2.42 21.43 -13.39
CA LEU A 194 -2.69 21.63 -14.81
C LEU A 194 -2.84 23.12 -15.05
N THR A 195 -2.01 23.70 -15.90
CA THR A 195 -2.13 25.11 -16.29
C THR A 195 -2.38 25.20 -17.79
N VAL A 196 -3.37 26.00 -18.17
CA VAL A 196 -3.60 26.40 -19.56
C VAL A 196 -3.16 27.85 -19.76
N ALA A 197 -2.65 28.17 -20.94
CA ALA A 197 -2.25 29.53 -21.30
C ALA A 197 -2.50 29.79 -22.78
N GLY A 198 -2.74 31.04 -23.16
CA GLY A 198 -2.92 31.42 -24.57
C GLY A 198 -4.05 30.65 -25.24
N THR A 199 -5.15 30.41 -24.51
CA THR A 199 -6.38 29.79 -25.00
C THR A 199 -6.90 30.51 -26.25
N VAL A 200 -7.50 29.79 -27.21
CA VAL A 200 -7.97 30.38 -28.48
C VAL A 200 -9.48 30.68 -28.49
N SER A 201 -10.26 29.91 -27.74
CA SER A 201 -11.71 30.06 -27.55
C SER A 201 -12.08 29.53 -26.17
N ALA A 202 -13.36 29.56 -25.76
CA ALA A 202 -13.82 28.78 -24.62
C ALA A 202 -13.49 27.27 -24.80
N GLY A 203 -13.25 26.57 -23.70
CA GLY A 203 -12.84 25.17 -23.76
C GLY A 203 -12.58 24.51 -22.42
N VAL A 204 -12.17 23.25 -22.51
CA VAL A 204 -11.94 22.34 -21.39
C VAL A 204 -10.68 21.50 -21.63
N LEU A 205 -10.02 21.17 -20.53
CA LEU A 205 -8.95 20.17 -20.46
C LEU A 205 -9.42 19.04 -19.55
N SER A 206 -9.28 17.81 -20.00
CA SER A 206 -9.52 16.60 -19.20
C SER A 206 -8.21 15.86 -19.01
N ALA A 207 -7.84 15.60 -17.76
CA ALA A 207 -6.75 14.71 -17.39
C ALA A 207 -7.36 13.40 -16.86
N TYR A 208 -6.95 12.27 -17.42
CA TYR A 208 -7.58 10.97 -17.14
C TYR A 208 -6.60 9.80 -17.33
N PRO A 209 -6.91 8.61 -16.79
CA PRO A 209 -6.01 7.47 -16.88
C PRO A 209 -5.69 7.11 -18.33
N ALA A 210 -4.45 6.72 -18.61
CA ALA A 210 -4.10 6.22 -19.93
C ALA A 210 -4.84 4.90 -20.23
N SER A 211 -5.02 4.59 -21.51
CA SER A 211 -5.56 3.30 -21.97
C SER A 211 -7.02 3.01 -21.63
N ILE A 212 -7.81 4.02 -21.23
CA ILE A 212 -9.26 3.87 -21.14
C ILE A 212 -9.92 4.05 -22.50
N SER A 213 -10.93 3.24 -22.80
CA SER A 213 -11.72 3.37 -24.03
C SER A 213 -12.70 4.53 -23.90
N GLY A 214 -12.44 5.60 -24.65
CA GLY A 214 -13.29 6.79 -24.67
C GLY A 214 -12.85 7.88 -23.70
N ARG A 215 -13.07 9.13 -24.10
CA ARG A 215 -12.78 10.31 -23.30
C ARG A 215 -13.86 10.52 -22.23
N PRO A 216 -13.50 10.85 -20.98
CA PRO A 216 -14.49 11.26 -19.98
C PRO A 216 -15.32 12.45 -20.46
N SER A 217 -16.61 12.47 -20.13
CA SER A 217 -17.50 13.60 -20.43
C SER A 217 -17.24 14.82 -19.53
N THR A 218 -16.46 14.65 -18.47
CA THR A 218 -16.13 15.67 -17.47
C THR A 218 -14.76 16.32 -17.73
N SER A 219 -14.61 17.54 -17.22
CA SER A 219 -13.42 18.37 -17.34
C SER A 219 -12.60 18.39 -16.04
N SER A 220 -11.28 18.48 -16.15
CA SER A 220 -10.37 18.78 -15.04
C SER A 220 -10.11 20.28 -14.91
N LEU A 221 -10.22 21.05 -15.99
CA LEU A 221 -10.03 22.51 -16.01
C LEU A 221 -10.90 23.11 -17.12
N ASN A 222 -11.59 24.21 -16.84
CA ASN A 222 -12.42 24.94 -17.80
C ASN A 222 -11.93 26.39 -17.98
N TRP A 223 -12.15 26.93 -19.17
CA TRP A 223 -11.91 28.33 -19.49
C TRP A 223 -12.99 28.87 -20.44
N TRP A 224 -13.16 30.19 -20.45
CA TRP A 224 -14.34 30.85 -21.04
C TRP A 224 -14.02 31.73 -22.24
N GLY A 225 -12.74 31.96 -22.56
CA GLY A 225 -12.38 32.82 -23.67
C GLY A 225 -10.91 32.73 -24.07
N PRO A 226 -10.50 33.54 -25.06
CA PRO A 226 -9.12 33.58 -25.53
C PRO A 226 -8.18 34.22 -24.51
N ASN A 227 -6.90 33.87 -24.61
CA ASN A 227 -5.77 34.45 -23.85
C ASN A 227 -5.89 34.35 -22.32
N GLN A 228 -6.65 33.37 -21.81
CA GLN A 228 -6.71 33.10 -20.38
C GLN A 228 -5.50 32.30 -19.91
N ILE A 229 -5.10 32.54 -18.67
CA ILE A 229 -4.14 31.74 -17.92
C ILE A 229 -4.84 31.27 -16.65
N LEU A 230 -5.07 29.96 -16.56
CA LEU A 230 -5.83 29.34 -15.48
C LEU A 230 -5.13 28.07 -15.05
N SER A 231 -5.23 27.72 -13.78
CA SER A 231 -4.68 26.48 -13.23
C SER A 231 -5.69 25.74 -12.37
N ASN A 232 -5.60 24.42 -12.35
CA ASN A 232 -6.34 23.57 -11.41
C ASN A 232 -5.51 22.35 -11.00
N LEU A 233 -5.61 21.95 -9.74
CA LEU A 233 -5.04 20.69 -9.26
C LEU A 233 -5.99 19.55 -9.64
N ALA A 234 -5.44 18.48 -10.22
CA ALA A 234 -6.17 17.25 -10.50
C ALA A 234 -5.41 16.05 -9.95
N GLU A 235 -6.16 15.08 -9.42
CA GLU A 235 -5.67 13.75 -9.14
C GLU A 235 -6.01 12.84 -10.31
N VAL A 236 -5.03 12.06 -10.78
CA VAL A 236 -5.21 11.16 -11.92
C VAL A 236 -4.61 9.80 -11.61
N GLN A 237 -5.37 8.74 -11.85
CA GLN A 237 -4.84 7.38 -11.76
C GLN A 237 -3.87 7.11 -12.91
N LEU A 238 -2.76 6.45 -12.58
CA LEU A 238 -1.72 6.07 -13.53
C LEU A 238 -1.95 4.64 -14.07
N ARG A 239 -1.70 4.43 -15.36
CA ARG A 239 -1.86 3.13 -16.05
C ARG A 239 -0.66 2.86 -16.96
N ALA A 240 -0.58 1.66 -17.51
CA ALA A 240 0.37 1.37 -18.58
C ALA A 240 -0.24 1.71 -19.95
N LEU A 241 0.59 2.16 -20.89
CA LEU A 241 0.24 2.46 -22.29
C LEU A 241 1.39 2.01 -23.18
N ASP A 242 1.12 1.10 -24.13
CA ASP A 242 2.10 0.64 -25.14
C ASP A 242 3.47 0.27 -24.57
N GLY A 243 3.49 -0.47 -23.45
CA GLY A 243 4.72 -0.88 -22.76
C GLY A 243 5.39 0.19 -21.91
N ARG A 244 4.91 1.44 -21.91
CA ARG A 244 5.31 2.48 -20.94
C ARG A 244 4.44 2.42 -19.69
N HIS A 245 5.05 2.56 -18.53
CA HIS A 245 4.38 2.57 -17.24
C HIS A 245 4.07 4.00 -16.77
N TYR A 246 3.25 4.11 -15.71
CA TYR A 246 2.98 5.36 -15.01
C TYR A 246 2.43 6.47 -15.93
N CYS A 247 1.51 6.10 -16.81
CA CYS A 247 0.97 6.96 -17.84
C CYS A 247 -0.42 7.51 -17.49
N PHE A 248 -0.67 8.72 -17.95
CA PHE A 248 -1.98 9.35 -17.98
C PHE A 248 -2.13 10.20 -19.26
N THR A 249 -3.33 10.64 -19.55
CA THR A 249 -3.65 11.40 -20.76
C THR A 249 -4.14 12.79 -20.39
N ILE A 250 -3.69 13.79 -21.13
CA ILE A 250 -4.35 15.09 -21.19
C ILE A 250 -5.00 15.25 -22.57
N TRP A 251 -6.18 15.84 -22.61
CA TRP A 251 -6.88 16.16 -23.85
C TRP A 251 -7.52 17.54 -23.73
N VAL A 252 -7.58 18.28 -24.84
CA VAL A 252 -8.22 19.59 -24.92
C VAL A 252 -9.26 19.62 -26.06
N ASN A 253 -10.41 20.27 -25.85
CA ASN A 253 -11.39 20.47 -26.92
C ASN A 253 -11.05 21.68 -27.80
N ALA A 254 -10.37 22.68 -27.25
CA ALA A 254 -9.99 23.92 -27.91
C ALA A 254 -8.49 24.16 -27.74
N ALA A 255 -7.87 24.77 -28.76
CA ALA A 255 -6.43 24.94 -28.81
C ALA A 255 -5.93 25.84 -27.67
N THR A 256 -4.86 25.42 -26.99
CA THR A 256 -4.25 26.12 -25.87
C THR A 256 -2.84 25.60 -25.60
N SER A 257 -1.98 26.39 -24.96
CA SER A 257 -0.74 25.88 -24.37
C SER A 257 -1.04 25.19 -23.06
N VAL A 258 -0.40 24.07 -22.78
CA VAL A 258 -0.58 23.29 -21.55
C VAL A 258 0.75 23.15 -20.84
N ILE A 259 0.73 23.38 -19.53
CA ILE A 259 1.83 23.13 -18.62
C ILE A 259 1.34 22.12 -17.58
N VAL A 260 2.16 21.11 -17.30
CA VAL A 260 1.86 20.08 -16.31
C VAL A 260 3.02 19.96 -15.33
N ASP A 261 2.71 20.23 -14.07
CA ASP A 261 3.63 20.12 -12.95
C ASP A 261 3.14 19.00 -12.01
N VAL A 262 3.98 18.02 -11.70
CA VAL A 262 3.68 16.96 -10.73
C VAL A 262 4.02 17.46 -9.33
N SER A 263 3.07 17.41 -8.40
CA SER A 263 3.25 17.87 -7.01
C SER A 263 3.16 16.75 -5.97
N GLY A 264 2.64 15.58 -6.34
CA GLY A 264 2.58 14.42 -5.47
C GLY A 264 2.23 13.13 -6.20
N LEU A 265 2.44 12.00 -5.53
CA LEU A 265 2.18 10.66 -6.03
C LEU A 265 1.41 9.85 -4.99
N ILE A 266 0.59 8.92 -5.44
CA ILE A 266 0.05 7.84 -4.59
C ILE A 266 0.90 6.62 -4.87
N LEU A 267 1.63 6.14 -3.86
CA LEU A 267 2.58 5.04 -3.98
C LEU A 267 1.97 3.76 -3.39
N SER A 268 2.06 2.65 -4.11
CA SER A 268 1.64 1.33 -3.61
C SER A 268 2.74 0.60 -2.83
N ASN A 269 3.97 1.13 -2.85
CA ASN A 269 5.10 0.64 -2.09
C ASN A 269 5.96 1.81 -1.56
N PRO A 270 5.49 2.54 -0.54
CA PRO A 270 6.18 3.75 -0.06
C PRO A 270 7.51 3.46 0.62
N ASP A 271 7.71 2.25 1.15
CA ASP A 271 8.89 1.91 1.98
C ASP A 271 10.19 1.74 1.19
N THR A 272 10.14 1.91 -0.13
CA THR A 272 11.30 1.77 -1.02
C THR A 272 11.86 3.09 -1.54
N TYR A 273 11.24 4.25 -1.23
CA TYR A 273 11.68 5.57 -1.74
C TYR A 273 12.49 6.39 -0.73
#